data_AF-F7YYU5-F1
#
_entry.id   AF-F7YYU5-F1
#
_cell.length_a   1.000
_cell.length_b   1.000
_cell.length_c   1.000
_cell.angle_alpha   90.00
_cell.angle_beta   90.00
_cell.angle_gamma   90.00
#
_symmetry.space_group_name_H-M   'P 1'
#
loop_
_entity.id
_entity.type
_entity.pdbx_description
1 polymer ?
#
loop_
_entity_poly.entity_id
_entity_poly.type
_entity_poly.pdbx_seq_one_letter_code
_entity_poly.pdbx_strand_id
1 'polypeptide(L)'
;MKLFIAKSMEVLHNDFDFNFLEHPAFFTLYECDVPILLRIEGYQMQFVKLNTLFGPVIVGFDKEEFPIQALQSHVEKLLMAKKSYPENISKISDLVGDWKGERVIGILETEDLQDRMEYRVSLSKFAIDVVNLGKKDLYAFPTADISVGFDCRLSLSMPSSDKLEAIRQACVVDRYAVFKGTLSYDKLLYHDSFSIHLDEEDVPFIESKLLFRDYEKLARKFSIRKEEVFQRQMQLEQKYWLFFENFVDEYLYNFALRKRVMKQ
;
A
#
# COMPACT_ATOMS: atom_id res chain seq x y z
N MET A 1 2.24 -21.05 -14.06
CA MET A 1 3.48 -20.32 -14.38
C MET A 1 4.36 -20.38 -13.15
N LYS A 2 5.62 -20.79 -13.30
CA LYS A 2 6.61 -20.72 -12.21
C LYS A 2 7.23 -19.33 -12.18
N LEU A 3 7.37 -18.77 -10.99
CA LEU A 3 7.90 -17.43 -10.77
C LEU A 3 9.00 -17.42 -9.72
N PHE A 4 9.97 -16.54 -9.97
CA PHE A 4 10.89 -16.01 -8.98
C PHE A 4 10.54 -14.53 -8.81
N ILE A 5 10.33 -14.06 -7.59
CA ILE A 5 10.06 -12.65 -7.29
C ILE A 5 10.99 -12.24 -6.16
N ALA A 6 11.73 -11.17 -6.35
CA ALA A 6 12.62 -10.63 -5.35
C ALA A 6 12.59 -9.11 -5.30
N LYS A 7 12.88 -8.57 -4.12
CA LYS A 7 12.94 -7.14 -3.85
C LYS A 7 14.11 -6.83 -2.94
N SER A 8 14.93 -5.83 -3.28
CA SER A 8 15.99 -5.30 -2.39
C SER A 8 16.83 -6.38 -1.67
N MET A 9 17.22 -7.44 -2.37
CA MET A 9 17.97 -8.61 -1.84
C MET A 9 17.16 -9.61 -0.98
N GLU A 10 15.84 -9.60 -1.06
CA GLU A 10 14.94 -10.56 -0.41
C GLU A 10 14.14 -11.34 -1.46
N VAL A 11 14.06 -12.68 -1.30
CA VAL A 11 13.19 -13.52 -2.13
C VAL A 11 11.78 -13.46 -1.57
N LEU A 12 10.87 -12.83 -2.31
CA LEU A 12 9.46 -12.74 -1.95
C LEU A 12 8.69 -13.98 -2.39
N HIS A 13 9.09 -14.62 -3.49
CA HIS A 13 8.46 -15.83 -4.03
C HIS A 13 9.45 -16.63 -4.88
N ASN A 14 9.43 -17.95 -4.81
CA ASN A 14 10.31 -18.80 -5.62
C ASN A 14 9.69 -20.17 -5.85
N ASP A 15 9.24 -20.42 -7.08
CA ASP A 15 8.77 -21.74 -7.54
C ASP A 15 9.90 -22.62 -8.10
N PHE A 16 11.14 -22.13 -8.02
CA PHE A 16 12.33 -22.79 -8.52
C PHE A 16 13.26 -23.21 -7.37
N ASP A 17 14.05 -24.24 -7.61
CA ASP A 17 14.95 -24.83 -6.62
C ASP A 17 16.34 -24.14 -6.58
N PHE A 18 16.43 -22.87 -7.02
CA PHE A 18 17.67 -22.07 -7.01
C PHE A 18 17.46 -20.70 -6.34
N ASN A 19 18.54 -20.09 -5.84
CA ASN A 19 18.53 -18.73 -5.31
C ASN A 19 19.20 -17.74 -6.29
N PHE A 20 18.40 -16.89 -6.95
CA PHE A 20 18.93 -15.92 -7.92
C PHE A 20 19.57 -14.68 -7.29
N LEU A 21 19.37 -14.42 -6.00
CA LEU A 21 19.90 -13.22 -5.33
C LEU A 21 21.43 -13.15 -5.36
N GLU A 22 22.10 -14.31 -5.38
CA GLU A 22 23.56 -14.41 -5.39
C GLU A 22 24.14 -14.32 -6.81
N HIS A 23 23.28 -14.32 -7.83
CA HIS A 23 23.72 -14.28 -9.21
C HIS A 23 24.15 -12.86 -9.61
N PRO A 24 25.32 -12.66 -10.24
CA PRO A 24 25.82 -11.32 -10.59
C PRO A 24 24.84 -10.47 -11.40
N ALA A 25 24.06 -11.11 -12.28
CA ALA A 25 23.05 -10.44 -13.09
C ALA A 25 21.87 -9.85 -12.29
N PHE A 26 21.65 -10.28 -11.04
CA PHE A 26 20.59 -9.73 -10.18
C PHE A 26 20.82 -8.24 -9.91
N PHE A 27 22.05 -7.85 -9.58
CA PHE A 27 22.40 -6.45 -9.35
C PHE A 27 22.24 -5.61 -10.63
N THR A 28 22.63 -6.16 -11.78
CA THR A 28 22.44 -5.52 -13.08
C THR A 28 20.96 -5.26 -13.39
N LEU A 29 20.07 -6.21 -13.09
CA LEU A 29 18.61 -6.04 -13.25
C LEU A 29 18.02 -5.01 -12.29
N TYR A 30 18.63 -4.84 -11.12
CA TYR A 30 18.15 -3.87 -10.14
C TYR A 30 18.49 -2.43 -10.57
N GLU A 31 19.71 -2.25 -11.08
CA GLU A 31 20.23 -0.97 -11.54
C GLU A 31 19.76 -0.57 -12.95
N CYS A 32 19.42 -1.53 -13.81
CA CYS A 32 19.02 -1.28 -15.19
C CYS A 32 17.62 -1.84 -15.49
N ASP A 33 16.79 -1.07 -16.18
CA ASP A 33 15.44 -1.48 -16.59
C ASP A 33 15.44 -2.39 -17.84
N VAL A 34 16.54 -3.11 -18.08
CA VAL A 34 16.72 -3.96 -19.26
C VAL A 34 16.35 -5.41 -18.90
N PRO A 35 15.39 -6.03 -19.61
CA PRO A 35 15.10 -7.44 -19.46
C PRO A 35 16.33 -8.31 -19.75
N ILE A 36 16.60 -9.30 -18.91
CA ILE A 36 17.71 -10.24 -19.11
C ILE A 36 17.16 -11.65 -19.31
N LEU A 37 17.70 -12.36 -20.29
CA LEU A 37 17.44 -13.78 -20.50
C LEU A 37 18.63 -14.59 -19.99
N LEU A 38 18.39 -15.52 -19.07
CA LEU A 38 19.44 -16.35 -18.48
C LEU A 38 19.05 -17.82 -18.53
N ARG A 39 20.06 -18.68 -18.62
CA ARG A 39 19.88 -20.11 -18.38
C ARG A 39 20.45 -20.46 -17.02
N ILE A 40 19.60 -20.82 -16.08
CA ILE A 40 19.97 -21.12 -14.70
C ILE A 40 19.47 -22.53 -14.39
N GLU A 41 20.40 -23.41 -13.99
CA GLU A 41 20.08 -24.78 -13.59
C GLU A 41 19.19 -25.55 -14.59
N GLY A 42 19.40 -25.29 -15.89
CA GLY A 42 18.66 -25.93 -16.98
C GLY A 42 17.41 -25.18 -17.44
N TYR A 43 16.87 -24.25 -16.66
CA TYR A 43 15.71 -23.41 -17.01
C TYR A 43 16.13 -22.21 -17.88
N GLN A 44 15.38 -21.92 -18.94
CA GLN A 44 15.55 -20.72 -19.74
C GLN A 44 14.58 -19.65 -19.25
N MET A 45 15.08 -18.69 -18.47
CA MET A 45 14.24 -17.73 -17.80
C MET A 45 14.44 -16.31 -18.32
N GLN A 46 13.34 -15.56 -18.36
CA GLN A 46 13.34 -14.13 -18.56
C GLN A 46 13.19 -13.44 -17.21
N PHE A 47 14.06 -12.47 -16.96
CA PHE A 47 13.99 -11.59 -15.81
C PHE A 47 13.64 -10.18 -16.25
N VAL A 48 12.69 -9.57 -15.55
CA VAL A 48 12.23 -8.21 -15.78
C VAL A 48 12.11 -7.48 -14.46
N LYS A 49 12.31 -6.16 -14.50
CA LYS A 49 11.99 -5.28 -13.38
C LYS A 49 10.59 -4.73 -13.57
N LEU A 50 9.72 -4.95 -12.58
CA LEU A 50 8.36 -4.43 -12.56
C LEU A 50 8.21 -3.41 -11.44
N ASN A 51 7.61 -2.27 -11.75
CA ASN A 51 7.19 -1.31 -10.74
C ASN A 51 5.80 -1.70 -10.25
N THR A 52 5.73 -2.22 -9.04
CA THR A 52 4.47 -2.62 -8.40
C THR A 52 4.03 -1.56 -7.40
N LEU A 53 2.82 -1.71 -6.84
CA LEU A 53 2.37 -0.93 -5.69
C LEU A 53 3.31 -1.05 -4.46
N PHE A 54 4.14 -2.10 -4.39
CA PHE A 54 5.14 -2.30 -3.33
C PHE A 54 6.54 -1.84 -3.74
N GLY A 55 6.64 -1.05 -4.82
CA GLY A 55 7.90 -0.60 -5.39
C GLY A 55 8.47 -1.57 -6.45
N PRO A 56 9.71 -1.32 -6.90
CA PRO A 56 10.36 -2.11 -7.94
C PRO A 56 10.70 -3.52 -7.44
N VAL A 57 10.32 -4.54 -8.20
CA VAL A 57 10.65 -5.95 -7.95
C VAL A 57 11.28 -6.57 -9.19
N ILE A 58 12.17 -7.54 -8.99
CA ILE A 58 12.71 -8.37 -10.06
C ILE A 58 11.89 -9.63 -10.14
N VAL A 59 11.39 -9.93 -11.35
CA VAL A 59 10.55 -11.10 -11.62
C VAL A 59 11.23 -11.96 -12.66
N GLY A 60 11.54 -13.20 -12.28
CA GLY A 60 12.00 -14.26 -13.16
C GLY A 60 10.84 -15.20 -13.51
N PHE A 61 10.69 -15.54 -14.79
CA PHE A 61 9.66 -16.47 -15.25
C PHE A 61 10.18 -17.31 -16.42
N ASP A 62 9.60 -18.50 -16.60
CA ASP A 62 9.94 -19.35 -17.74
C ASP A 62 9.56 -18.64 -19.05
N LYS A 63 10.36 -18.84 -20.10
CA LYS A 63 10.25 -18.09 -21.36
C LYS A 63 8.98 -18.49 -22.14
N GLU A 64 7.85 -17.94 -21.73
CA GLU A 64 6.60 -17.87 -22.45
C GLU A 64 6.25 -16.38 -22.66
N GLU A 65 5.69 -16.03 -23.82
CA GLU A 65 5.29 -14.65 -24.12
C GLU A 65 4.10 -14.25 -23.24
N PHE A 66 4.40 -13.68 -22.06
CA PHE A 66 3.39 -13.06 -21.20
C PHE A 66 3.33 -11.56 -21.45
N PRO A 67 2.14 -10.98 -21.68
CA PRO A 67 1.97 -9.53 -21.65
C PRO A 67 2.45 -8.99 -20.30
N ILE A 68 3.36 -8.00 -20.32
CA ILE A 68 3.95 -7.40 -19.12
C ILE A 68 2.88 -6.92 -18.14
N GLN A 69 1.77 -6.38 -18.66
CA GLN A 69 0.62 -5.92 -17.85
C GLN A 69 -0.04 -7.07 -17.09
N ALA A 70 -0.23 -8.22 -17.74
CA ALA A 70 -0.81 -9.40 -17.09
C ALA A 70 0.14 -9.98 -16.04
N LEU A 71 1.44 -9.98 -16.33
CA LEU A 71 2.48 -10.38 -15.37
C LEU A 71 2.49 -9.44 -14.16
N GLN A 72 2.45 -8.13 -14.38
CA GLN A 72 2.39 -7.13 -13.32
C GLN A 72 1.15 -7.34 -12.44
N SER A 73 -0.04 -7.45 -13.01
CA SER A 73 -1.26 -7.70 -12.23
C SER A 73 -1.20 -9.03 -11.46
N HIS A 74 -0.56 -10.06 -12.00
CA HIS A 74 -0.39 -11.34 -11.31
C HIS A 74 0.61 -11.25 -10.15
N VAL A 75 1.75 -10.59 -10.35
CA VAL A 75 2.75 -10.33 -9.31
C VAL A 75 2.15 -9.46 -8.21
N GLU A 76 1.41 -8.41 -8.55
CA GLU A 76 0.67 -7.59 -7.60
C GLU A 76 -0.28 -8.44 -6.78
N LYS A 77 -1.10 -9.31 -7.40
CA LYS A 77 -1.98 -10.24 -6.66
C LYS A 77 -1.21 -11.15 -5.71
N LEU A 78 -0.06 -11.70 -6.12
CA LEU A 78 0.75 -12.56 -5.27
C LEU A 78 1.33 -11.80 -4.06
N LEU A 79 1.83 -10.58 -4.29
CA LEU A 79 2.37 -9.74 -3.22
C LEU A 79 1.26 -9.28 -2.27
N MET A 80 0.11 -8.88 -2.81
CA MET A 80 -1.08 -8.54 -2.04
C MET A 80 -1.58 -9.71 -1.19
N ALA A 81 -1.56 -10.94 -1.72
CA ALA A 81 -2.01 -12.13 -0.99
C ALA A 81 -1.12 -12.49 0.22
N LYS A 82 0.14 -12.05 0.24
CA LYS A 82 1.07 -12.27 1.38
C LYS A 82 0.93 -11.23 2.49
N LYS A 83 0.05 -10.25 2.30
CA LYS A 83 -0.08 -9.10 3.16
C LYS A 83 -0.93 -9.42 4.40
N SER A 84 -0.38 -9.16 5.57
CA SER A 84 -1.16 -9.17 6.80
C SER A 84 -1.87 -7.83 6.94
N TYR A 85 -3.20 -7.83 6.85
CA TYR A 85 -3.99 -6.65 7.18
C TYR A 85 -4.23 -6.58 8.70
N PRO A 86 -4.24 -5.37 9.27
CA PRO A 86 -4.69 -5.16 10.65
C PRO A 86 -6.07 -5.77 10.90
N GLU A 87 -6.27 -6.38 12.07
CA GLU A 87 -7.50 -7.11 12.41
C GLU A 87 -8.77 -6.25 12.25
N ASN A 88 -8.67 -4.95 12.53
CA ASN A 88 -9.77 -3.99 12.34
C ASN A 88 -10.15 -3.82 10.86
N ILE A 89 -9.20 -3.86 9.92
CA ILE A 89 -9.48 -3.80 8.49
C ILE A 89 -10.22 -5.08 8.06
N SER A 90 -9.78 -6.24 8.54
CA SER A 90 -10.45 -7.52 8.30
C SER A 90 -11.89 -7.51 8.83
N LYS A 91 -12.10 -7.05 10.08
CA LYS A 91 -13.43 -6.90 10.68
C LYS A 91 -14.34 -5.97 9.88
N ILE A 92 -13.83 -4.83 9.39
CA ILE A 92 -14.61 -3.93 8.52
C ILE A 92 -14.93 -4.62 7.19
N SER A 93 -13.97 -5.34 6.62
CA SER A 93 -14.16 -6.10 5.38
C SER A 93 -15.28 -7.14 5.51
N ASP A 94 -15.40 -7.80 6.65
CA ASP A 94 -16.46 -8.79 6.91
C ASP A 94 -17.87 -8.17 6.92
N LEU A 95 -17.97 -6.86 7.20
CA LEU A 95 -19.23 -6.11 7.17
C LEU A 95 -19.61 -5.66 5.75
N VAL A 96 -18.64 -5.61 4.84
CA VAL A 96 -18.86 -5.23 3.44
C VAL A 96 -19.16 -6.49 2.63
N GLY A 97 -20.26 -6.48 1.89
CA GLY A 97 -20.73 -7.59 1.08
C GLY A 97 -19.77 -8.05 -0.03
N ASP A 98 -20.29 -8.90 -0.91
CA ASP A 98 -19.54 -9.53 -2.00
C ASP A 98 -18.75 -8.51 -2.84
N TRP A 99 -17.43 -8.72 -2.95
CA TRP A 99 -16.53 -7.89 -3.74
C TRP A 99 -16.28 -8.52 -5.11
N LYS A 100 -16.69 -7.84 -6.19
CA LYS A 100 -16.52 -8.31 -7.57
C LYS A 100 -16.08 -7.15 -8.45
N GLY A 101 -15.05 -7.38 -9.26
CA GLY A 101 -14.42 -6.36 -10.09
C GLY A 101 -13.64 -5.34 -9.28
N GLU A 102 -13.28 -4.23 -9.93
CA GLU A 102 -12.70 -3.07 -9.27
C GLU A 102 -13.80 -2.21 -8.67
N ARG A 103 -13.59 -1.78 -7.43
CA ARG A 103 -14.51 -0.92 -6.69
C ARG A 103 -13.73 0.04 -5.81
N VAL A 104 -14.44 1.02 -5.27
CA VAL A 104 -13.87 2.08 -4.43
C VAL A 104 -14.52 2.04 -3.06
N ILE A 105 -13.72 2.22 -2.01
CA ILE A 105 -14.24 2.47 -0.66
C ILE A 105 -14.21 3.97 -0.40
N GLY A 106 -15.31 4.50 0.11
CA GLY A 106 -15.40 5.86 0.61
C GLY A 106 -15.73 5.88 2.09
N ILE A 107 -15.02 6.68 2.88
CA ILE A 107 -15.35 6.95 4.28
C ILE A 107 -15.81 8.40 4.37
N LEU A 108 -17.07 8.59 4.77
CA LEU A 108 -17.68 9.89 4.98
C LEU A 108 -17.64 10.24 6.47
N GLU A 109 -17.21 11.48 6.74
CA GLU A 109 -17.33 12.12 8.04
C GLU A 109 -17.95 13.50 7.89
N THR A 110 -18.86 13.82 8.80
CA THR A 110 -19.52 15.13 8.94
C THR A 110 -19.40 15.58 10.40
N GLU A 111 -19.45 16.88 10.64
CA GLU A 111 -19.50 17.43 12.00
C GLU A 111 -20.90 17.28 12.62
N ASP A 112 -21.94 17.35 11.80
CA ASP A 112 -23.35 17.27 12.21
C ASP A 112 -24.03 15.95 11.79
N LEU A 113 -24.93 15.44 12.65
CA LEU A 113 -25.63 14.18 12.44
C LEU A 113 -26.72 14.28 11.36
N GLN A 114 -27.41 15.41 11.26
CA GLN A 114 -28.42 15.65 10.24
C GLN A 114 -27.77 15.62 8.85
N ASP A 115 -26.66 16.34 8.68
CA ASP A 115 -25.86 16.33 7.44
C ASP A 115 -25.44 14.91 7.07
N ARG A 116 -24.99 14.13 8.06
CA ARG A 116 -24.63 12.72 7.86
C ARG A 116 -25.78 11.92 7.28
N MET A 117 -26.98 12.09 7.82
CA MET A 117 -28.16 11.35 7.39
C MET A 117 -28.58 11.75 5.96
N GLU A 118 -28.44 13.02 5.61
CA GLU A 118 -28.71 13.51 4.24
C GLU A 118 -27.71 12.92 3.23
N TYR A 119 -26.42 12.94 3.55
CA TYR A 119 -25.41 12.27 2.72
C TYR A 119 -25.61 10.77 2.65
N ARG A 120 -26.03 10.13 3.74
CA ARG A 120 -26.35 8.69 3.73
C ARG A 120 -27.45 8.40 2.73
N VAL A 121 -28.55 9.15 2.74
CA VAL A 121 -29.65 8.96 1.80
C VAL A 121 -29.22 9.23 0.35
N SER A 122 -28.39 10.25 0.12
CA SER A 122 -27.95 10.61 -1.24
C SER A 122 -26.94 9.61 -1.81
N LEU A 123 -25.89 9.26 -1.06
CA LEU A 123 -24.82 8.36 -1.47
C LEU A 123 -25.28 6.90 -1.57
N SER A 124 -26.22 6.47 -0.71
CA SER A 124 -26.77 5.09 -0.77
C SER A 124 -27.46 4.77 -2.10
N LYS A 125 -27.85 5.78 -2.89
CA LYS A 125 -28.44 5.58 -4.22
C LYS A 125 -27.42 5.05 -5.24
N PHE A 126 -26.14 5.31 -5.01
CA PHE A 126 -25.03 4.96 -5.90
C PHE A 126 -24.09 3.93 -5.28
N ALA A 127 -24.10 3.80 -3.96
CA ALA A 127 -23.33 2.80 -3.25
C ALA A 127 -23.92 1.40 -3.44
N ILE A 128 -23.03 0.43 -3.60
CA ILE A 128 -23.34 -1.00 -3.62
C ILE A 128 -23.64 -1.47 -2.19
N ASP A 129 -22.94 -0.90 -1.21
CA ASP A 129 -23.06 -1.25 0.20
C ASP A 129 -22.75 -0.06 1.10
N VAL A 130 -23.33 -0.05 2.30
CA VAL A 130 -23.18 1.01 3.30
C VAL A 130 -23.06 0.42 4.70
N VAL A 131 -21.91 0.67 5.34
CA VAL A 131 -21.59 0.19 6.69
C VAL A 131 -21.50 1.38 7.64
N ASN A 132 -22.20 1.28 8.78
CA ASN A 132 -22.10 2.28 9.85
C ASN A 132 -20.87 1.96 10.73
N LEU A 133 -19.91 2.90 10.80
CA LEU A 133 -18.70 2.79 11.62
C LEU A 133 -18.78 3.65 12.90
N GLY A 134 -19.99 3.76 13.48
CA GLY A 134 -20.26 4.60 14.64
C GLY A 134 -20.49 6.05 14.24
N LYS A 135 -19.43 6.87 14.23
CA LYS A 135 -19.51 8.31 13.86
C LYS A 135 -19.38 8.58 12.36
N LYS A 136 -18.91 7.60 11.60
CA LYS A 136 -18.65 7.69 10.16
C LYS A 136 -19.47 6.65 9.42
N ASP A 137 -19.64 6.88 8.12
CA ASP A 137 -20.22 5.89 7.22
C ASP A 137 -19.21 5.47 6.16
N LEU A 138 -19.11 4.17 5.95
CA LEU A 138 -18.32 3.57 4.90
C LEU A 138 -19.25 3.15 3.77
N TYR A 139 -18.84 3.46 2.54
CA TYR A 139 -19.57 3.17 1.32
C TYR A 139 -18.68 2.36 0.39
N ALA A 140 -19.26 1.36 -0.27
CA ALA A 140 -18.64 0.68 -1.41
C ALA A 140 -19.25 1.23 -2.70
N PHE A 141 -18.44 1.81 -3.57
CA PHE A 141 -18.87 2.41 -4.84
C PHE A 141 -18.33 1.62 -6.04
N PRO A 142 -19.06 1.65 -7.18
CA PRO A 142 -18.57 1.08 -8.44
C PRO A 142 -17.52 1.97 -9.14
N THR A 143 -17.41 3.25 -8.79
CA THR A 143 -16.48 4.23 -9.40
C THR A 143 -15.94 5.21 -8.34
N ALA A 144 -14.84 5.89 -8.66
CA ALA A 144 -14.25 6.96 -7.86
C ALA A 144 -14.88 8.35 -8.12
N ASP A 145 -15.78 8.46 -9.10
CA ASP A 145 -16.43 9.72 -9.49
C ASP A 145 -17.54 10.13 -8.51
N ILE A 146 -17.18 10.26 -7.23
CA ILE A 146 -18.09 10.64 -6.14
C ILE A 146 -17.61 11.96 -5.54
N SER A 147 -18.46 12.97 -5.62
CA SER A 147 -18.22 14.28 -5.01
C SER A 147 -19.22 14.56 -3.91
N VAL A 148 -18.77 15.19 -2.84
CA VAL A 148 -19.60 15.69 -1.75
C VAL A 148 -19.40 17.19 -1.57
N GLY A 149 -20.28 17.84 -0.81
CA GLY A 149 -20.19 19.26 -0.51
C GLY A 149 -18.98 19.61 0.37
N PHE A 150 -18.66 20.90 0.44
CA PHE A 150 -17.51 21.43 1.19
C PHE A 150 -17.66 21.37 2.72
N ASP A 151 -18.80 20.92 3.24
CA ASP A 151 -19.05 20.85 4.69
C ASP A 151 -18.78 19.47 5.29
N CYS A 152 -18.43 18.50 4.45
CA CYS A 152 -18.13 17.13 4.85
C CYS A 152 -16.79 16.66 4.28
N ARG A 153 -16.32 15.51 4.73
CA ARG A 153 -15.10 14.88 4.24
C ARG A 153 -15.42 13.50 3.70
N LEU A 154 -15.16 13.27 2.41
CA LEU A 154 -15.23 11.96 1.78
C LEU A 154 -13.83 11.50 1.37
N SER A 155 -13.36 10.47 2.06
CA SER A 155 -12.04 9.87 1.87
C SER A 155 -12.16 8.63 1.01
N LEU A 156 -11.58 8.66 -0.19
CA LEU A 156 -11.72 7.59 -1.19
C LEU A 156 -10.44 6.77 -1.34
N SER A 157 -10.58 5.45 -1.47
CA SER A 157 -9.52 4.58 -2.00
C SER A 157 -9.31 4.82 -3.49
N MET A 158 -8.24 4.23 -4.05
CA MET A 158 -8.21 3.99 -5.50
C MET A 158 -9.18 2.86 -5.86
N PRO A 159 -9.63 2.76 -7.12
CA PRO A 159 -10.27 1.56 -7.63
C PRO A 159 -9.38 0.34 -7.37
N SER A 160 -9.92 -0.66 -6.70
CA SER A 160 -9.18 -1.87 -6.31
C SER A 160 -10.03 -3.11 -6.44
N SER A 161 -9.42 -4.17 -6.98
CA SER A 161 -10.00 -5.52 -6.99
C SER A 161 -9.85 -6.25 -5.65
N ASP A 162 -8.99 -5.73 -4.76
CA ASP A 162 -8.82 -6.20 -3.40
C ASP A 162 -9.61 -5.31 -2.41
N LYS A 163 -10.59 -5.93 -1.73
CA LYS A 163 -11.46 -5.29 -0.74
C LYS A 163 -10.67 -4.75 0.46
N LEU A 164 -9.74 -5.54 1.00
CA LEU A 164 -8.98 -5.17 2.19
C LEU A 164 -8.08 -3.97 1.88
N GLU A 165 -7.50 -3.95 0.69
CA GLU A 165 -6.69 -2.82 0.23
C GLU A 165 -7.50 -1.55 0.04
N ALA A 166 -8.66 -1.65 -0.58
CA ALA A 166 -9.55 -0.50 -0.77
C ALA A 166 -9.93 0.12 0.58
N ILE A 167 -10.33 -0.72 1.55
CA ILE A 167 -10.67 -0.27 2.90
C ILE A 167 -9.47 0.39 3.55
N ARG A 168 -8.29 -0.23 3.50
CA ARG A 168 -7.08 0.35 4.07
C ARG A 168 -6.73 1.70 3.47
N GLN A 169 -6.70 1.84 2.15
CA GLN A 169 -6.40 3.10 1.48
C GLN A 169 -7.37 4.21 1.89
N ALA A 170 -8.67 3.91 1.93
CA ALA A 170 -9.67 4.87 2.39
C ALA A 170 -9.45 5.26 3.86
N CYS A 171 -9.12 4.30 4.74
CA CYS A 171 -8.77 4.57 6.13
C CYS A 171 -7.51 5.43 6.27
N VAL A 172 -6.51 5.25 5.41
CA VAL A 172 -5.31 6.11 5.38
C VAL A 172 -5.70 7.54 5.01
N VAL A 173 -6.48 7.74 3.94
CA VAL A 173 -6.96 9.09 3.57
C VAL A 173 -7.76 9.71 4.72
N ASP A 174 -8.73 8.97 5.27
CA ASP A 174 -9.59 9.45 6.34
C ASP A 174 -8.81 9.82 7.60
N ARG A 175 -7.83 9.00 7.99
CA ARG A 175 -7.07 9.24 9.21
C ARG A 175 -6.18 10.47 9.12
N TYR A 176 -5.69 10.81 7.94
CA TYR A 176 -4.55 11.71 7.83
C TYR A 176 -4.75 12.95 6.97
N ALA A 177 -5.74 12.95 6.08
CA ALA A 177 -6.03 14.11 5.27
C ALA A 177 -7.02 15.04 6.00
N VAL A 178 -6.55 16.23 6.37
CA VAL A 178 -7.40 17.29 6.95
C VAL A 178 -7.91 18.15 5.81
N PHE A 179 -9.03 17.74 5.22
CA PHE A 179 -9.69 18.43 4.11
C PHE A 179 -11.20 18.38 4.27
N LYS A 180 -11.91 19.31 3.62
CA LYS A 180 -13.34 19.19 3.35
C LYS A 180 -13.55 19.01 1.85
N GLY A 181 -14.60 18.31 1.45
CA GLY A 181 -14.86 17.83 0.10
C GLY A 181 -14.49 16.36 -0.10
N THR A 182 -14.05 16.00 -1.31
CA THR A 182 -13.59 14.64 -1.66
C THR A 182 -12.07 14.61 -1.86
N LEU A 183 -11.40 13.60 -1.32
CA LEU A 183 -9.99 13.31 -1.62
C LEU A 183 -9.80 11.82 -1.83
N SER A 184 -9.07 11.46 -2.88
CA SER A 184 -8.68 10.09 -3.18
C SER A 184 -7.24 9.82 -2.78
N TYR A 185 -6.93 8.55 -2.49
CA TYR A 185 -5.63 8.10 -1.99
C TYR A 185 -4.45 8.46 -2.90
N ASP A 186 -4.60 8.35 -4.22
CA ASP A 186 -3.59 8.78 -5.20
C ASP A 186 -3.30 10.29 -5.17
N LYS A 187 -4.31 11.10 -4.83
CA LYS A 187 -4.20 12.56 -4.77
C LYS A 187 -3.50 13.07 -3.51
N LEU A 188 -3.25 12.21 -2.52
CA LEU A 188 -2.53 12.58 -1.29
C LEU A 188 -1.14 13.19 -1.56
N LEU A 189 -0.50 12.82 -2.67
CA LEU A 189 0.82 13.32 -3.07
C LEU A 189 0.85 14.83 -3.39
N TYR A 190 -0.30 15.43 -3.69
CA TYR A 190 -0.39 16.79 -4.23
C TYR A 190 -0.95 17.80 -3.22
N HIS A 191 -1.21 17.39 -1.98
CA HIS A 191 -1.80 18.25 -0.96
C HIS A 191 -0.88 18.45 0.26
N ASP A 192 -0.38 19.68 0.42
CA ASP A 192 0.57 20.09 1.46
C ASP A 192 -0.03 20.17 2.89
N SER A 193 -1.29 19.77 3.12
CA SER A 193 -1.99 19.94 4.40
C SER A 193 -2.23 18.63 5.16
N PHE A 194 -1.45 17.58 4.87
CA PHE A 194 -1.53 16.30 5.57
C PHE A 194 -1.05 16.38 7.03
N SER A 195 -1.69 15.65 7.94
CA SER A 195 -1.29 15.52 9.35
C SER A 195 -1.29 14.05 9.77
N ILE A 196 -0.11 13.43 9.89
CA ILE A 196 0.02 12.16 10.61
C ILE A 196 0.38 12.47 12.06
N HIS A 197 -0.34 11.86 13.00
CA HIS A 197 0.10 11.78 14.39
C HIS A 197 0.92 10.50 14.55
N LEU A 198 2.22 10.66 14.83
CA LEU A 198 3.14 9.56 15.14
C LEU A 198 3.49 9.61 16.60
N ASP A 199 3.47 8.45 17.25
CA ASP A 199 3.95 8.35 18.63
C ASP A 199 5.44 8.71 18.66
N GLU A 200 5.85 9.52 19.64
CA GLU A 200 7.20 10.11 19.67
C GLU A 200 8.30 9.03 19.65
N GLU A 201 8.04 7.88 20.28
CA GLU A 201 8.96 6.75 20.37
C GLU A 201 9.23 6.03 19.04
N ASP A 202 8.31 6.14 18.08
CA ASP A 202 8.42 5.45 16.79
C ASP A 202 9.19 6.27 15.76
N VAL A 203 9.19 7.60 15.93
CA VAL A 203 9.75 8.55 14.97
C VAL A 203 11.21 8.28 14.63
N PRO A 204 12.13 8.06 15.58
CA PRO A 204 13.54 7.83 15.25
C PRO A 204 13.76 6.62 14.34
N PHE A 205 13.00 5.54 14.56
CA PHE A 205 13.07 4.33 13.75
C PHE A 205 12.54 4.58 12.34
N ILE A 206 11.37 5.22 12.23
CA ILE A 206 10.75 5.56 10.95
C ILE A 206 11.67 6.46 10.13
N GLU A 207 12.18 7.56 10.72
CA GLU A 207 13.14 8.46 10.05
C GLU A 207 14.34 7.70 9.50
N SER A 208 14.89 6.80 10.31
CA SER A 208 16.03 5.99 9.91
C SER A 208 15.67 5.04 8.79
N LYS A 209 14.49 4.41 8.81
CA LYS A 209 14.03 3.49 7.75
C LYS A 209 13.79 4.21 6.43
N LEU A 210 13.33 5.46 6.47
CA LEU A 210 13.16 6.30 5.29
C LEU A 210 14.51 6.73 4.69
N LEU A 211 15.52 6.98 5.54
CA LEU A 211 16.88 7.32 5.11
C LEU A 211 17.69 6.10 4.67
N PHE A 212 17.49 4.95 5.31
CA PHE A 212 18.23 3.72 5.09
C PHE A 212 17.27 2.63 4.63
N ARG A 213 17.31 2.29 3.34
CA ARG A 213 16.60 1.11 2.79
C ARG A 213 17.26 -0.23 3.15
N ASP A 214 18.43 -0.18 3.81
CA ASP A 214 19.26 -1.34 4.16
C ASP A 214 19.05 -1.74 5.64
N TYR A 215 18.52 -2.94 5.86
CA TYR A 215 18.28 -3.49 7.20
C TYR A 215 19.55 -3.69 8.02
N GLU A 216 20.71 -3.88 7.40
CA GLU A 216 21.98 -4.00 8.11
C GLU A 216 22.42 -2.67 8.72
N LYS A 217 22.22 -1.57 7.98
CA LYS A 217 22.50 -0.22 8.48
C LYS A 217 21.56 0.15 9.62
N LEU A 218 20.28 -0.24 9.51
CA LEU A 218 19.28 -0.03 10.57
C LEU A 218 19.60 -0.85 11.82
N ALA A 219 19.93 -2.13 11.66
CA ALA A 219 20.31 -3.02 12.76
C ALA A 219 21.48 -2.44 13.55
N ARG A 220 22.52 -1.97 12.86
CA ARG A 220 23.67 -1.30 13.50
C ARG A 220 23.27 -0.01 14.21
N LYS A 221 22.45 0.85 13.58
CA LYS A 221 22.03 2.14 14.16
C LYS A 221 21.24 1.96 15.45
N PHE A 222 20.32 0.99 15.50
CA PHE A 222 19.48 0.73 16.66
C PHE A 222 20.06 -0.31 17.63
N SER A 223 21.24 -0.86 17.34
CA SER A 223 21.85 -1.94 18.14
C SER A 223 20.93 -3.14 18.34
N ILE A 224 20.21 -3.51 17.28
CA ILE A 224 19.27 -4.65 17.24
C ILE A 224 19.65 -5.61 16.11
N ARG A 225 19.07 -6.81 16.10
CA ARG A 225 19.28 -7.79 15.02
C ARG A 225 18.50 -7.42 13.76
N LYS A 226 18.91 -7.92 12.59
CA LYS A 226 18.19 -7.66 11.31
C LYS A 226 16.75 -8.14 11.36
N GLU A 227 16.51 -9.27 11.99
CA GLU A 227 15.19 -9.87 12.19
C GLU A 227 14.31 -8.96 13.07
N GLU A 228 14.90 -8.31 14.08
CA GLU A 228 14.20 -7.37 14.95
C GLU A 228 13.88 -6.05 14.22
N VAL A 229 14.74 -5.60 13.29
CA VAL A 229 14.43 -4.47 12.39
C VAL A 229 13.19 -4.79 11.56
N PHE A 230 13.15 -5.98 10.95
CA PHE A 230 12.02 -6.42 10.14
C PHE A 230 10.73 -6.51 10.98
N GLN A 231 10.77 -7.13 12.15
CA GLN A 231 9.61 -7.20 13.04
C GLN A 231 9.12 -5.82 13.45
N ARG A 232 10.04 -4.90 13.78
CA ARG A 232 9.69 -3.54 14.16
C ARG A 232 9.06 -2.76 13.00
N GLN A 233 9.55 -2.94 11.78
CA GLN A 233 8.90 -2.40 10.59
C GLN A 233 7.46 -2.92 10.47
N MET A 234 7.28 -4.24 10.52
CA MET A 234 5.95 -4.86 10.41
C MET A 234 4.97 -4.33 11.47
N GLN A 235 5.42 -4.16 12.71
CA GLN A 235 4.61 -3.60 13.79
C GLN A 235 4.17 -2.16 13.49
N LEU A 236 5.08 -1.33 12.97
CA LEU A 236 4.78 0.06 12.62
C LEU A 236 3.82 0.13 11.43
N GLU A 237 4.06 -0.67 10.39
CA GLU A 237 3.16 -0.79 9.23
C GLU A 237 1.73 -1.15 9.66
N GLN A 238 1.59 -2.09 10.60
CA GLN A 238 0.30 -2.44 11.18
C GLN A 238 -0.31 -1.33 12.05
N LYS A 239 0.48 -0.67 12.90
CA LYS A 239 0.02 0.40 13.80
C LYS A 239 -0.57 1.60 13.03
N TYR A 240 0.02 1.91 11.89
CA TYR A 240 -0.32 3.08 11.10
C TYR A 240 -1.03 2.74 9.77
N TRP A 241 -1.26 1.47 9.45
CA TRP A 241 -1.96 0.99 8.24
C TRP A 241 -1.25 1.37 6.93
N LEU A 242 0.07 1.38 6.96
CA LEU A 242 0.93 1.84 5.87
C LEU A 242 1.90 0.74 5.48
N PHE A 243 2.40 0.76 4.25
CA PHE A 243 3.50 -0.11 3.82
C PHE A 243 4.67 0.79 3.44
N PHE A 244 5.76 0.76 4.23
CA PHE A 244 6.94 1.62 4.02
C PHE A 244 7.71 1.31 2.74
N GLU A 245 7.14 0.48 1.89
CA GLU A 245 7.66 0.01 0.63
C GLU A 245 6.87 0.57 -0.57
N ASN A 246 5.68 1.13 -0.31
CA ASN A 246 4.86 1.83 -1.30
C ASN A 246 5.27 3.31 -1.31
N PHE A 247 5.59 3.84 -2.49
CA PHE A 247 6.02 5.23 -2.67
C PHE A 247 5.07 6.24 -2.02
N VAL A 248 3.76 6.03 -2.13
CA VAL A 248 2.76 6.93 -1.52
C VAL A 248 2.88 6.89 0.00
N ASP A 249 2.93 5.71 0.59
CA ASP A 249 3.01 5.54 2.04
C ASP A 249 4.37 6.06 2.59
N GLU A 250 5.49 5.79 1.91
CA GLU A 250 6.80 6.39 2.22
C GLU A 250 6.75 7.93 2.18
N TYR A 251 6.08 8.49 1.18
CA TYR A 251 5.92 9.94 1.03
C TYR A 251 5.09 10.55 2.17
N LEU A 252 3.95 9.94 2.49
CA LEU A 252 3.06 10.39 3.56
C LEU A 252 3.82 10.53 4.89
N TYR A 253 4.67 9.56 5.21
CA TYR A 253 5.50 9.59 6.40
C TYR A 253 6.61 10.65 6.38
N ASN A 254 7.38 10.72 5.29
CA ASN A 254 8.41 11.74 5.12
C ASN A 254 7.83 13.14 5.32
N PHE A 255 6.63 13.37 4.80
CA PHE A 255 5.94 14.64 4.92
C PHE A 255 5.53 14.96 6.36
N ALA A 256 4.94 13.99 7.08
CA ALA A 256 4.55 14.18 8.48
C ALA A 256 5.73 14.48 9.42
N LEU A 257 6.86 13.81 9.20
CA LEU A 257 8.08 14.03 9.98
C LEU A 257 8.63 15.45 9.79
N ARG A 258 8.64 15.96 8.54
CA ARG A 258 9.09 17.33 8.22
C ARG A 258 8.25 18.41 8.93
N LYS A 259 6.93 18.23 9.04
CA LYS A 259 6.06 19.18 9.76
C LYS A 259 6.32 19.24 11.27
N ARG A 260 6.89 18.19 11.88
CA ARG A 260 7.23 18.17 13.31
C ARG A 260 8.45 19.05 13.61
N VAL A 261 9.43 19.09 12.71
CA VAL A 261 10.63 19.94 12.82
C VAL A 261 10.28 21.43 12.71
N MET A 262 9.24 21.79 11.96
CA MET A 262 8.82 23.18 11.77
C MET A 262 7.94 23.75 12.89
N LYS A 263 7.58 22.95 13.90
CA LYS A 263 6.79 23.39 15.07
C LYS A 263 7.65 23.60 16.33
N GLN A 264 8.98 23.55 16.20
CA GLN A 264 9.95 23.95 17.24
C GLN A 264 10.51 25.34 16.93
#